data_AF-X1AUQ4-F1
#
_entry.id   AF-X1AUQ4-F1
#
_cell.length_a   1.000
_cell.length_b   1.000
_cell.length_c   1.000
_cell.angle_alpha   90.00
_cell.angle_beta   90.00
_cell.angle_gamma   90.00
#
_symmetry.space_group_name_H-M   'P 1'
#
loop_
_entity.id
_entity.type
_entity.pdbx_description
1 polymer ?
#
loop_
_entity_poly.entity_id
_entity_poly.type
_entity_poly.pdbx_seq_one_letter_code
_entity_poly.pdbx_strand_id
1 'polypeptide(L)'
;CQIAFGVPGTAIPLIRKMLNAMHGLELTEDDVVKIGRNVIEEEVKFNRAAGITESHNKLPEFFLKEPLPPTGYVFDVVEKDDAETLLRLNQR
;
A
#
# COMPACT_ATOMS: atom_id res chain seq x y z
N CYS A 1 17.24 -1.32 0.42
CA CYS A 1 17.06 -0.64 -0.89
C CYS A 1 15.97 -1.37 -1.67
N GLN A 2 14.90 -0.70 -2.11
CA GLN A 2 13.75 -1.34 -2.77
C GLN A 2 14.15 -2.05 -4.09
N ILE A 3 15.19 -1.57 -4.77
CA ILE A 3 15.70 -2.14 -6.03
C ILE A 3 16.18 -3.59 -5.83
N ALA A 4 16.58 -3.98 -4.61
CA ALA A 4 17.02 -5.33 -4.31
C ALA A 4 15.86 -6.35 -4.24
N PHE A 5 14.61 -5.90 -4.23
CA PHE A 5 13.41 -6.73 -4.08
C PHE A 5 12.63 -6.92 -5.39
N GLY A 6 13.32 -6.86 -6.54
CA GLY A 6 12.71 -6.91 -7.86
C GLY A 6 11.99 -8.22 -8.23
N VAL A 7 12.03 -9.24 -7.37
CA VAL A 7 11.29 -10.49 -7.57
C VAL A 7 10.08 -10.51 -6.61
N PRO A 8 8.83 -10.54 -7.14
CA PRO A 8 7.63 -10.61 -6.31
C PRO A 8 7.68 -11.75 -5.29
N GLY A 9 7.21 -11.48 -4.07
CA GLY A 9 7.14 -12.48 -3.00
C GLY A 9 8.45 -12.80 -2.26
N THR A 10 9.60 -12.24 -2.67
CA THR A 10 10.89 -12.56 -2.04
C THR A 10 11.30 -11.64 -0.90
N ALA A 11 10.72 -10.44 -0.83
CA ALA A 11 11.15 -9.40 0.10
C ALA A 11 10.97 -9.79 1.57
N ILE A 12 9.74 -10.19 1.96
CA ILE A 12 9.40 -10.51 3.36
C ILE A 12 10.20 -11.72 3.88
N PRO A 13 10.29 -12.86 3.16
CA PRO A 13 11.11 -13.98 3.60
C PRO A 13 12.60 -13.62 3.76
N LEU A 14 13.13 -12.78 2.86
CA LEU A 14 14.53 -12.36 2.91
C LEU A 14 14.79 -11.43 4.11
N ILE A 15 13.93 -10.43 4.33
CA ILE A 15 14.04 -9.49 5.46
C ILE A 15 13.97 -10.27 6.78
N ARG A 16 13.01 -11.17 6.93
CA ARG A 16 12.89 -12.05 8.11
C ARG A 16 14.19 -12.80 8.40
N LYS A 17 14.77 -13.46 7.37
CA LYS A 17 16.03 -14.20 7.52
C LYS A 17 17.18 -13.29 7.97
N MET A 18 17.31 -12.10 7.38
CA MET A 18 18.35 -11.15 7.75
C MET A 18 18.20 -10.65 9.19
N LEU A 19 16.98 -10.28 9.61
CA LEU A 19 16.70 -9.81 10.96
C LEU A 19 16.99 -10.90 12.01
N ASN A 20 16.52 -12.12 11.76
CA ASN A 20 16.77 -13.25 12.66
C ASN A 20 18.27 -13.56 12.76
N ALA A 21 18.99 -13.56 11.64
CA ALA A 21 20.44 -13.82 11.63
C ALA A 21 21.25 -12.70 12.31
N MET A 22 20.88 -11.43 12.12
CA MET A 22 21.60 -10.28 12.66
C MET A 22 21.36 -10.05 14.14
N HIS A 23 20.15 -10.34 14.62
CA HIS A 23 19.72 -10.02 15.98
C HIS A 23 19.40 -11.24 16.85
N GLY A 24 19.54 -12.46 16.33
CA GLY A 24 19.20 -13.69 17.07
C GLY A 24 17.71 -13.79 17.39
N LEU A 25 16.86 -13.23 16.53
CA LEU A 25 15.40 -13.25 16.70
C LEU A 25 14.78 -14.50 16.07
N GLU A 26 13.53 -14.78 16.44
CA GLU A 26 12.71 -15.85 15.89
C GLU A 26 11.44 -15.29 15.23
N LEU A 27 11.58 -14.25 14.40
CA LEU A 27 10.44 -13.65 13.70
C LEU A 27 9.87 -14.60 12.64
N THR A 28 8.55 -14.63 12.54
CA THR A 28 7.79 -15.17 11.41
C THR A 28 7.61 -14.11 10.31
N GLU A 29 7.06 -14.50 9.16
CA GLU A 29 6.75 -13.53 8.08
C GLU A 29 5.60 -12.59 8.49
N ASP A 30 4.61 -13.12 9.21
CA ASP A 30 3.49 -12.33 9.74
C ASP A 30 3.97 -11.28 10.75
N ASP A 31 4.98 -11.59 11.57
CA ASP A 31 5.57 -10.62 12.50
C ASP A 31 6.19 -9.43 11.74
N VAL A 32 6.88 -9.69 10.63
CA VAL A 32 7.45 -8.63 9.78
C VAL A 32 6.36 -7.76 9.17
N VAL A 33 5.28 -8.36 8.68
CA VAL A 33 4.11 -7.63 8.15
C VAL A 33 3.45 -6.80 9.26
N LYS A 34 3.32 -7.37 10.46
CA LYS A 34 2.75 -6.69 11.63
C LYS A 34 3.57 -5.48 12.05
N ILE A 35 4.90 -5.58 12.04
CA ILE A 35 5.80 -4.43 12.29
C ILE A 35 5.51 -3.32 11.29
N GLY A 36 5.44 -3.62 9.99
CA GLY A 36 5.12 -2.63 8.95
C GLY A 36 3.74 -1.99 9.15
N ARG A 37 2.72 -2.79 9.49
CA ARG A 37 1.37 -2.29 9.79
C ARG A 37 1.37 -1.33 10.98
N ASN A 38 2.04 -1.68 12.07
CA ASN A 38 2.12 -0.83 13.26
C ASN A 38 2.75 0.53 12.95
N VAL A 39 3.80 0.56 12.12
CA VAL A 39 4.44 1.81 11.68
C VAL A 39 3.44 2.69 10.93
N ILE A 40 2.71 2.12 9.96
CA ILE A 40 1.70 2.86 9.18
C ILE A 40 0.58 3.39 10.09
N GLU A 41 0.13 2.60 11.06
CA GLU A 41 -0.90 3.04 12.01
C GLU A 41 -0.44 4.24 12.85
N GLU A 42 0.81 4.26 13.30
CA GLU A 42 1.39 5.40 14.02
C GLU A 42 1.58 6.63 13.10
N GLU A 43 2.03 6.44 11.86
CA GLU A 43 2.13 7.51 10.86
C GLU A 43 0.75 8.14 10.57
N VAL A 44 -0.30 7.33 10.46
CA VAL A 44 -1.68 7.80 10.28
C VAL A 44 -2.16 8.58 11.50
N LYS A 45 -1.87 8.11 12.73
CA LYS A 45 -2.21 8.85 13.96
C LYS A 45 -1.50 10.21 14.00
N PHE A 46 -0.22 10.24 13.67
CA PHE A 46 0.56 11.46 13.58
C PHE A 46 -0.05 12.44 12.57
N ASN A 47 -0.37 11.98 11.37
CA ASN A 47 -1.00 12.78 10.32
C ASN A 47 -2.35 13.36 10.76
N ARG A 48 -3.20 12.54 11.41
CA ARG A 48 -4.48 13.02 11.95
C ARG A 48 -4.28 14.09 13.03
N ALA A 49 -3.30 13.92 13.91
CA ALA A 49 -2.96 14.93 14.91
C ALA A 49 -2.43 16.24 14.30
N ALA A 50 -1.75 16.15 13.15
CA ALA A 50 -1.29 17.30 12.37
C ALA A 50 -2.41 17.96 11.52
N GLY A 51 -3.63 17.44 11.55
CA GLY A 51 -4.77 17.97 10.78
C GLY A 51 -4.94 17.38 9.37
N ILE A 52 -4.13 16.38 8.99
CA ILE A 52 -4.32 15.62 7.75
C ILE A 52 -5.43 14.59 7.98
N THR A 53 -6.61 14.91 7.46
CA THR A 53 -7.82 14.09 7.51
C THR A 53 -8.05 13.32 6.21
N GLU A 54 -9.06 12.44 6.21
CA GLU A 54 -9.49 11.66 5.04
C GLU A 54 -9.90 12.53 3.83
N SER A 55 -10.26 13.80 4.03
CA SER A 55 -10.52 14.72 2.92
C SER A 55 -9.30 14.99 2.04
N HIS A 56 -8.09 14.70 2.53
CA HIS A 56 -6.84 14.82 1.78
C HIS A 56 -6.46 13.53 1.03
N ASN A 57 -7.17 12.42 1.24
CA ASN A 57 -6.93 11.15 0.55
C ASN A 57 -7.59 11.13 -0.84
N LYS A 58 -7.38 12.18 -1.63
CA LYS A 58 -8.03 12.37 -2.92
C LYS A 58 -7.03 12.34 -4.05
N LEU A 59 -7.44 11.71 -5.15
CA LEU A 59 -6.72 11.86 -6.42
C LEU A 59 -6.91 13.27 -6.97
N PRO A 60 -5.92 13.80 -7.71
CA PRO A 60 -6.10 15.02 -8.49
C PRO A 60 -7.30 14.93 -9.45
N GLU A 61 -8.02 16.04 -9.65
CA GLU A 61 -9.27 16.05 -10.40
C GLU A 61 -9.16 15.56 -11.84
N PHE A 62 -8.01 15.77 -12.50
CA PHE A 62 -7.83 15.39 -13.89
C PHE A 62 -7.94 13.88 -14.09
N PHE A 63 -7.56 13.04 -13.11
CA PHE A 63 -7.76 11.59 -13.20
C PHE A 63 -9.24 11.22 -13.35
N LEU A 64 -10.13 12.01 -12.73
CA LEU A 64 -11.57 11.76 -12.70
C LEU A 64 -12.34 12.43 -13.84
N LYS A 65 -11.68 13.31 -14.61
CA LYS A 65 -12.33 14.15 -15.63
C LYS A 65 -11.73 13.99 -17.02
N GLU A 66 -10.43 13.76 -17.11
CA GLU A 66 -9.70 13.75 -18.38
C GLU A 66 -9.46 12.31 -18.84
N PRO A 67 -9.81 11.98 -20.10
CA PRO A 67 -9.57 10.65 -20.65
C PRO A 67 -8.08 10.44 -20.95
N LEU A 68 -7.53 9.31 -20.52
CA LEU A 68 -6.15 8.92 -20.79
C LEU A 68 -5.97 8.51 -22.26
N PRO A 69 -5.19 9.23 -23.09
CA PRO A 69 -4.92 8.79 -24.46
C PRO A 69 -3.93 7.62 -24.50
N PRO A 70 -4.01 6.71 -25.48
CA PRO A 70 -5.00 6.63 -26.56
C PRO A 70 -6.27 5.87 -26.17
N THR A 71 -6.32 5.29 -24.96
CA THR A 71 -7.37 4.34 -24.56
C THR A 71 -8.71 5.02 -24.24
N GLY A 72 -8.70 6.32 -23.94
CA GLY A 72 -9.89 7.11 -23.65
C GLY A 72 -10.46 6.87 -22.25
N TYR A 73 -9.83 6.05 -21.41
CA TYR A 73 -10.34 5.71 -20.09
C TYR A 73 -10.20 6.88 -19.11
N VAL A 74 -11.26 7.12 -18.36
CA VAL A 74 -11.28 8.04 -17.20
C VAL A 74 -11.31 7.17 -15.94
N PHE A 75 -10.57 7.55 -14.90
CA PHE A 75 -10.54 6.80 -13.65
C PHE A 75 -11.93 6.84 -12.98
N ASP A 76 -12.50 5.66 -12.74
CA ASP A 76 -13.89 5.48 -12.30
C ASP A 76 -14.03 4.65 -11.01
N VAL A 77 -12.93 4.37 -10.30
CA VAL A 77 -12.97 3.69 -9.01
C VAL A 77 -13.54 4.66 -7.98
N VAL A 78 -14.70 4.30 -7.41
CA VAL A 78 -15.37 5.07 -6.37
C VAL A 78 -14.49 5.09 -5.12
N GLU A 79 -14.45 6.21 -4.38
CA GLU A 79 -13.67 6.39 -3.12
C GLU A 79 -13.95 5.33 -2.04
N LYS A 80 -14.96 4.47 -2.23
CA LYS A 80 -15.28 3.40 -1.30
C LYS A 80 -14.41 2.20 -1.59
N ASP A 81 -13.42 1.98 -0.73
CA ASP A 81 -12.57 0.79 -0.72
C ASP A 81 -13.38 -0.42 -0.22
N ASP A 82 -14.29 -0.92 -1.05
CA ASP A 82 -15.07 -2.13 -0.78
C ASP A 82 -14.64 -3.30 -1.68
N ALA A 83 -14.86 -4.51 -1.17
CA ALA A 83 -14.47 -5.75 -1.86
C ALA A 83 -15.10 -5.88 -3.26
N GLU A 84 -16.26 -5.26 -3.49
CA GLU A 84 -16.91 -5.19 -4.80
C GLU A 84 -16.12 -4.34 -5.80
N THR A 85 -15.53 -3.23 -5.36
CA THR A 85 -14.66 -2.38 -6.18
C THR A 85 -13.41 -3.13 -6.63
N LEU A 86 -12.79 -3.91 -5.74
CA LEU A 86 -11.65 -4.77 -6.07
C LEU A 86 -12.02 -5.92 -7.01
N LEU A 87 -13.24 -6.46 -6.88
CA LEU A 87 -13.73 -7.52 -7.75
C LEU A 87 -13.94 -7.03 -9.19
N ARG A 88 -14.45 -5.81 -9.36
CA ARG A 88 -14.63 -5.17 -10.68
C ARG A 88 -13.29 -4.90 -11.38
N LEU A 89 -12.24 -4.57 -10.63
CA LEU A 89 -10.90 -4.37 -11.18
C LEU A 89 -10.27 -5.66 -11.70
N ASN A 90 -10.56 -6.81 -11.08
CA ASN A 90 -10.06 -8.12 -11.53
C ASN A 90 -10.85 -8.73 -12.71
N GLN A 91 -11.91 -8.06 -13.18
CA GLN A 91 -12.77 -8.51 -14.27
C GLN A 91 -12.66 -7.65 -15.54
N ARG A 92 -11.79 -6.64 -15.53
CA ARG A 92 -11.40 -5.82 -16.68
C ARG A 92 -10.04 -6.30 -17.22
#